data_AF-A0A7V2J6E2-F1
#
_entry.id   AF-A0A7V2J6E2-F1
#
_cell.length_a   1.000
_cell.length_b   1.000
_cell.length_c   1.000
_cell.angle_alpha   90.00
_cell.angle_beta   90.00
_cell.angle_gamma   90.00
#
_symmetry.space_group_name_H-M   'P 1'
#
loop_
_entity.id
_entity.type
_entity.pdbx_description
1 polymer ?
#
loop_
_entity_poly.entity_id
_entity_poly.type
_entity_poly.pdbx_seq_one_letter_code
_entity_poly.pdbx_strand_id
1 'polypeptide(L)' 'SMVTEVAKGMTLDEAMKITKESLSEALDGLPPQKMHCSNLGADALHKAIEDYRSKKA' A
#
# COMPACT_ATOMS: atom_id res chain seq x y z
N SER A 1 3.55 9.09 -4.01
CA SER A 1 2.45 8.17 -4.41
C SER A 1 1.53 8.03 -3.20
N MET A 2 0.22 7.82 -3.36
CA MET A 2 -0.68 7.74 -2.18
C MET A 2 -0.30 6.58 -1.25
N VAL A 3 0.04 5.43 -1.83
CA VAL A 3 0.52 4.25 -1.07
C VAL A 3 1.80 4.55 -0.29
N THR A 4 2.72 5.35 -0.85
CA THR A 4 3.97 5.70 -0.15
C THR A 4 3.74 6.65 1.01
N GLU A 5 2.74 7.54 0.93
CA GLU A 5 2.41 8.44 2.04
C GLU A 5 1.73 7.68 3.18
N VAL A 6 0.82 6.74 2.87
CA VAL A 6 0.14 5.91 3.89
C VAL A 6 1.11 4.94 4.57
N ALA A 7 1.99 4.31 3.80
CA ALA A 7 2.96 3.35 4.34
C ALA A 7 4.10 4.01 5.13
N LYS A 8 4.28 5.33 5.02
CA LYS A 8 5.39 6.03 5.67
C LYS A 8 5.17 6.07 7.18
N GLY A 9 6.15 5.56 7.93
CA GLY A 9 6.09 5.50 9.40
C GLY A 9 5.36 4.28 9.95
N MET A 10 4.76 3.45 9.09
CA MET A 10 4.25 2.13 9.47
C MET A 10 5.39 1.12 9.58
N THR A 11 5.19 0.11 10.43
CA THR A 11 6.02 -1.10 10.43
C THR A 11 5.77 -1.92 9.17
N LEU A 12 6.70 -2.82 8.82
CA LEU A 12 6.53 -3.69 7.65
C LEU A 12 5.28 -4.57 7.76
N ASP A 13 4.90 -5.01 8.96
CA ASP A 13 3.69 -5.82 9.17
C ASP A 13 2.40 -5.00 9.02
N GLU A 14 2.41 -3.73 9.42
CA GLU A 14 1.28 -2.82 9.20
C GLU A 14 1.15 -2.45 7.73
N ALA A 15 2.27 -2.15 7.07
CA ALA A 15 2.30 -1.85 5.65
C ALA A 15 1.79 -3.03 4.80
N MET A 16 1.97 -4.26 5.29
CA MET A 16 1.50 -5.49 4.64
C MET A 16 -0.01 -5.73 4.79
N LYS A 17 -0.67 -4.97 5.67
CA LYS A 17 -2.14 -4.97 5.82
C LYS A 17 -2.82 -3.94 4.92
N ILE A 18 -2.06 -3.11 4.20
CA ILE A 18 -2.60 -2.09 3.31
C ILE A 18 -3.25 -2.77 2.10
N THR A 19 -4.58 -2.77 2.09
CA THR A 19 -5.37 -3.21 0.94
C THR A 19 -5.92 -2.03 0.15
N LYS A 20 -6.47 -2.35 -1.03
CA LYS A 20 -7.10 -1.41 -1.96
C LYS A 20 -8.26 -0.67 -1.29
N GLU A 21 -9.02 -1.42 -0.50
CA GLU A 21 -10.15 -0.97 0.29
C GLU A 21 -9.67 -0.04 1.42
N SER A 22 -8.62 -0.45 2.16
CA SER A 22 -8.07 0.39 3.24
C SER A 22 -7.53 1.73 2.75
N LEU A 23 -6.97 1.78 1.54
CA LEU A 23 -6.51 3.02 0.91
C LEU A 23 -7.68 3.91 0.50
N SER A 24 -8.81 3.32 0.09
CA SER A 24 -10.03 4.06 -0.24
C SER A 24 -10.70 4.65 0.99
N GLU A 25 -10.72 3.89 2.10
CA GLU A 25 -11.27 4.31 3.39
C GLU A 25 -10.40 5.37 4.07
N ALA A 26 -9.06 5.20 4.06
CA ALA A 26 -8.12 6.17 4.63
C ALA A 26 -8.16 7.55 3.96
N LEU A 27 -8.72 7.63 2.76
CA LEU A 27 -8.81 8.85 1.96
C LEU A 27 -10.23 9.42 1.86
N ASP A 28 -11.13 8.99 2.75
CA ASP A 28 -12.50 9.52 2.91
C ASP A 28 -13.34 9.44 1.61
N GLY A 29 -13.09 8.40 0.80
CA GLY A 29 -13.76 8.20 -0.48
C GLY A 29 -13.00 8.82 -1.65
N LEU A 30 -12.11 8.04 -2.25
CA LEU A 30 -11.46 8.38 -3.52
C LEU A 30 -12.49 8.41 -4.66
N PRO A 31 -12.46 9.42 -5.55
CA PRO A 31 -13.27 9.40 -6.77
C PRO A 31 -12.96 8.13 -7.58
N PRO A 32 -13.97 7.43 -8.13
CA PRO A 32 -13.81 6.12 -8.77
C PRO A 32 -12.75 6.09 -9.89
N GLN A 33 -12.49 7.22 -10.53
CA GLN A 33 -11.46 7.36 -11.57
C GLN A 33 -10.02 7.22 -11.03
N LYS A 34 -9.77 7.49 -9.74
CA LYS A 34 -8.44 7.37 -9.11
C LYS A 34 -8.22 6.04 -8.38
N MET A 35 -9.24 5.18 -8.31
CA MET A 35 -9.17 3.87 -7.66
C MET A 35 -8.23 2.89 -8.38
N HIS A 36 -8.14 2.96 -9.72
CA HIS A 36 -7.32 2.01 -10.48
C HIS A 36 -5.81 2.16 -10.19
N CYS A 37 -5.34 3.40 -9.96
CA CYS A 37 -3.95 3.68 -9.61
C CYS A 37 -3.57 3.20 -8.21
N SER A 38 -4.54 3.04 -7.30
CA SER A 38 -4.31 2.51 -5.94
C SER A 38 -4.08 0.99 -5.95
N ASN A 39 -4.68 0.28 -6.92
CA ASN A 39 -4.60 -1.18 -6.97
C ASN A 39 -3.19 -1.70 -7.28
N LEU A 40 -2.52 -1.08 -8.24
CA LEU A 40 -1.13 -1.39 -8.57
C LEU A 40 -0.17 -1.02 -7.44
N GLY A 41 -0.50 0.04 -6.67
CA GLY A 41 0.35 0.53 -5.59
C GLY A 41 0.43 -0.43 -4.40
N ALA A 42 -0.70 -0.97 -3.94
CA ALA A 42 -0.72 -1.93 -2.84
C ALA A 42 0.03 -3.22 -3.20
N ASP A 43 -0.23 -3.76 -4.40
CA ASP A 43 0.43 -4.98 -4.88
C ASP A 43 1.96 -4.77 -5.04
N ALA A 44 2.39 -3.58 -5.51
CA ALA A 44 3.81 -3.24 -5.61
C ALA A 44 4.48 -3.07 -4.24
N LEU A 45 3.79 -2.46 -3.27
CA LEU A 45 4.28 -2.30 -1.90
C LEU A 45 4.51 -3.68 -1.25
N HIS A 46 3.55 -4.58 -1.37
CA HIS A 46 3.64 -5.95 -0.85
C HIS A 46 4.86 -6.69 -1.42
N LYS A 47 5.03 -6.67 -2.73
CA LYS A 47 6.20 -7.29 -3.39
C LYS A 47 7.51 -6.66 -2.93
N ALA A 48 7.55 -5.35 -2.71
CA ALA A 48 8.75 -4.69 -2.20
C ALA A 48 9.08 -5.10 -0.75
N ILE A 49 8.06 -5.29 0.09
CA ILE A 49 8.24 -5.77 1.48
C ILE A 49 8.72 -7.24 1.49
N GLU A 50 8.15 -8.09 0.63
CA GLU A 50 8.57 -9.48 0.47
C GLU A 50 10.01 -9.59 -0.04
N ASP A 51 10.38 -8.81 -1.05
CA ASP A 51 11.74 -8.74 -1.59
C ASP A 51 12.74 -8.23 -0.53
N TYR A 52 12.36 -7.24 0.27
CA TYR A 52 13.19 -6.78 1.39
C TYR A 52 13.41 -7.88 2.43
N ARG A 53 12.35 -8.62 2.78
CA ARG A 53 12.42 -9.73 3.75
C ARG A 53 13.26 -10.88 3.23
N SER A 54 13.13 -11.24 1.95
CA SER A 54 13.89 -12.33 1.33
C SER A 54 15.38 -12.00 1.20
N LYS A 55 15.73 -10.73 0.94
CA LYS A 55 17.13 -10.26 0.88
C LYS A 55 17.79 -10.06 2.24
N LYS A 56 17.01 -9.95 3.31
CA LYS A 56 17.49 -9.86 4.70
C LYS A 56 17.52 -11.20 5.44
N ALA A 57 17.06 -12.27 4.80
CA ALA A 57 17.12 -13.64 5.32
C ALA A 57 18.52 -14.25 5.18
#